data_AF-A0A8H2WH54-F1
#
_entry.id   AF-A0A8H2WH54-F1
#
_cell.length_a   1.000
_cell.length_b   1.000
_cell.length_c   1.000
_cell.angle_alpha   90.00
_cell.angle_beta   90.00
_cell.angle_gamma   90.00
#
_symmetry.space_group_name_H-M   'P 1'
#
loop_
_entity.id
_entity.type
_entity.pdbx_description
1 polymer ?
#
loop_
_entity_poly.entity_id
_entity_poly.type
_entity_poly.pdbx_seq_one_letter_code
_entity_poly.pdbx_strand_id
1 'polypeptide(L)'
;MSSFSSYGPTYDMYLKPAISAPGGSILSTYPVPLGSYAILSGTSMATPFVAGSAALLLETRGKSQETARAARSIFQNTAIPVKQNVSDGSLVETTAHQGAGLLNVYDAVKNTGSLTPAEILLNDTAYFKGTHTLELRNGGNRPVTYTLTHVPAGTANTISGIEANPGPVPLVNNAATITFVADIVIVPAGATVPVYLTVEAPTGLDPATFPVYSGYIKATGSDHTVLQSTYLGVAARLKDAKALDNTDAYFGVKLPLITDGKGNPIPPEGSATYTMNGSDTPAVIYRLVQGTPLIRVDLINSNTKVTTNQRRSSQTDIEPTKRCEDPKGPYSILDWLFPSKDKHCGGTFANIETLGVLYQEDYLSRNSDAETADDNGYSSLVFTAFANGTNISDGSYKILVRALKITGDPKAEEDYEVWTSSTIEVKRN
;
A
#
# COMPACT_ATOMS: atom_id res chain seq x y z
N MET A 1 2.27 3.61 20.84
CA MET A 1 1.09 4.13 20.10
C MET A 1 -0.18 3.38 20.50
N SER A 2 -1.38 3.89 20.21
CA SER A 2 -2.64 3.16 20.47
C SER A 2 -2.79 1.93 19.57
N SER A 3 -3.20 0.78 20.12
CA SER A 3 -3.32 -0.49 19.39
C SER A 3 -4.34 -0.46 18.25
N PHE A 4 -5.44 0.29 18.40
CA PHE A 4 -6.48 0.44 17.38
C PHE A 4 -6.09 1.38 16.22
N SER A 5 -4.99 2.14 16.35
CA SER A 5 -4.60 3.10 15.32
C SER A 5 -4.09 2.35 14.09
N SER A 6 -4.70 2.62 12.94
CA SER A 6 -4.34 1.98 11.67
C SER A 6 -2.89 2.27 11.28
N TYR A 7 -2.27 1.28 10.64
CA TYR A 7 -0.96 1.41 10.02
C TYR A 7 -1.13 1.74 8.55
N GLY A 8 -0.19 2.51 8.01
CA GLY A 8 0.12 2.51 6.59
C GLY A 8 1.29 1.57 6.27
N PRO A 9 2.05 1.86 5.20
CA PRO A 9 1.74 2.85 4.17
C PRO A 9 0.44 2.49 3.42
N THR A 10 -0.06 3.38 2.57
CA THR A 10 -1.11 2.99 1.62
C THR A 10 -0.56 1.93 0.65
N TYR A 11 -1.43 1.20 -0.07
CA TYR A 11 -0.98 0.24 -1.09
C TYR A 11 -0.12 0.89 -2.18
N ASP A 12 -0.35 2.17 -2.49
CA ASP A 12 0.46 2.99 -3.41
C ASP A 12 1.73 3.59 -2.79
N MET A 13 2.15 3.11 -1.62
CA MET A 13 3.34 3.55 -0.89
C MET A 13 3.35 5.02 -0.45
N TYR A 14 2.18 5.65 -0.29
CA TYR A 14 2.12 6.94 0.40
C TYR A 14 2.26 6.76 1.91
N LEU A 15 3.04 7.65 2.52
CA LEU A 15 3.23 7.69 3.96
C LEU A 15 1.92 8.12 4.64
N LYS A 16 1.32 7.17 5.39
CA LYS A 16 0.17 7.38 6.25
C LYS A 16 0.33 6.59 7.56
N PRO A 17 -0.23 7.10 8.69
CA PRO A 17 -0.84 8.43 8.85
C PRO A 17 0.20 9.55 8.68
N ALA A 18 -0.24 10.80 8.48
CA ALA A 18 0.71 11.91 8.27
C ALA A 18 1.39 12.37 9.56
N ILE A 19 0.66 12.34 10.67
CA ILE A 19 1.08 12.81 12.00
C ILE A 19 0.22 12.13 13.07
N SER A 20 0.70 12.08 14.31
CA SER A 20 -0.01 11.57 15.47
C SER A 20 -0.41 12.68 16.43
N ALA A 21 -1.52 12.48 17.14
CA ALA A 21 -1.98 13.37 18.21
C ALA A 21 -2.65 12.54 19.32
N PRO A 22 -2.85 13.11 20.52
CA PRO A 22 -3.55 12.42 21.60
C PRO A 22 -4.96 12.00 21.18
N GLY A 23 -5.21 10.69 21.16
CA GLY A 23 -6.52 10.10 20.82
C GLY A 23 -6.95 8.98 21.76
N GLY A 24 -6.11 8.59 22.72
CA GLY A 24 -6.46 7.60 23.73
C GLY A 24 -6.92 8.28 25.03
N SER A 25 -8.01 7.78 25.62
CA SER A 25 -8.55 8.24 26.90
C SER A 25 -8.77 9.75 26.99
N ILE A 26 -9.39 10.32 25.95
CA ILE A 26 -9.66 11.76 25.85
C ILE A 26 -10.99 12.08 26.53
N LEU A 27 -10.93 12.90 27.59
CA LEU A 27 -12.11 13.51 28.20
C LEU A 27 -12.63 14.62 27.29
N SER A 28 -13.90 14.53 26.89
CA SER A 28 -14.55 15.57 26.09
C SER A 28 -16.05 15.65 26.37
N THR A 29 -16.72 16.65 25.81
CA THR A 29 -18.16 16.84 25.90
C THR A 29 -18.91 15.66 25.29
N TYR A 30 -19.97 15.19 25.96
CA TYR A 30 -20.78 14.07 25.50
C TYR A 30 -22.28 14.37 25.68
N PRO A 31 -23.13 14.11 24.67
CA PRO A 31 -24.48 14.65 24.63
C PRO A 31 -25.50 13.76 25.37
N VAL A 32 -25.45 13.65 26.70
CA VAL A 32 -26.44 12.78 27.40
C VAL A 32 -27.82 13.44 27.51
N PRO A 33 -27.94 14.67 28.02
CA PRO A 33 -28.90 15.64 27.47
C PRO A 33 -28.26 17.05 27.40
N LEU A 34 -26.98 17.07 26.99
CA LEU A 34 -26.13 18.22 26.65
C LEU A 34 -25.40 18.95 27.80
N GLY A 35 -25.31 18.34 28.98
CA GLY A 35 -24.46 18.83 30.07
C GLY A 35 -23.49 17.79 30.62
N SER A 36 -22.95 16.88 29.79
CA SER A 36 -22.13 15.76 30.25
C SER A 36 -20.77 15.67 29.55
N TYR A 37 -19.91 14.80 30.09
CA TYR A 37 -18.59 14.50 29.60
C TYR A 37 -18.38 12.99 29.56
N ALA A 38 -17.57 12.51 28.62
CA ALA A 38 -17.15 11.12 28.54
C ALA A 38 -15.68 11.03 28.19
N ILE A 39 -15.05 9.91 28.59
CA ILE A 39 -13.69 9.56 28.21
C ILE A 39 -13.78 8.53 27.08
N LEU A 40 -13.33 8.91 25.89
CA LEU A 40 -13.37 8.04 24.72
C LEU A 40 -11.96 7.90 24.11
N SER A 41 -11.77 6.82 23.35
CA SER A 41 -10.53 6.54 22.63
C SER A 41 -10.82 6.33 21.15
N GLY A 42 -9.98 6.89 20.29
CA GLY A 42 -10.08 6.73 18.85
C GLY A 42 -9.22 7.72 18.09
N THR A 43 -8.87 7.39 16.86
CA THR A 43 -8.33 8.37 15.90
C THR A 43 -9.36 9.49 15.63
N SER A 44 -10.66 9.21 15.82
CA SER A 44 -11.74 10.20 15.86
C SER A 44 -11.58 11.24 16.97
N MET A 45 -10.83 10.96 18.04
CA MET A 45 -10.51 11.93 19.10
C MET A 45 -9.18 12.65 18.81
N ALA A 46 -8.22 11.99 18.17
CA ALA A 46 -6.98 12.63 17.70
C ALA A 46 -7.25 13.67 16.59
N THR A 47 -8.19 13.38 15.69
CA THR A 47 -8.55 14.24 14.55
C THR A 47 -8.95 15.67 14.95
N PRO A 48 -9.91 15.89 15.88
CA PRO A 48 -10.28 17.24 16.30
C PRO A 48 -9.14 17.95 17.05
N PHE A 49 -8.23 17.23 17.72
CA PHE A 49 -7.02 17.83 18.31
C PHE A 49 -6.11 18.45 17.24
N VAL A 50 -5.87 17.72 16.15
CA VAL A 50 -5.11 18.23 14.99
C VAL A 50 -5.85 19.38 14.32
N ALA A 51 -7.19 19.31 14.19
CA ALA A 51 -7.99 20.37 13.60
C ALA A 51 -7.90 21.69 14.40
N GLY A 52 -8.01 21.63 15.73
CA GLY A 52 -7.80 22.79 16.60
C GLY A 52 -6.37 23.33 16.52
N SER A 53 -5.38 22.45 16.45
CA SER A 53 -3.97 22.83 16.24
C SER A 53 -3.76 23.57 14.92
N ALA A 54 -4.40 23.11 13.83
CA ALA A 54 -4.37 23.77 12.54
C ALA A 54 -5.02 25.16 12.58
N ALA A 55 -6.10 25.34 13.35
CA ALA A 55 -6.72 26.64 13.55
C ALA A 55 -5.75 27.64 14.21
N LEU A 56 -5.04 27.22 15.27
CA LEU A 56 -4.01 28.04 15.93
C LEU A 56 -2.84 28.38 15.00
N LEU A 57 -2.43 27.44 14.15
CA LEU A 57 -1.40 27.65 13.15
C LEU A 57 -1.81 28.73 12.14
N LEU A 58 -3.03 28.66 11.62
CA LEU A 58 -3.57 29.64 10.67
C LEU A 58 -3.81 31.01 11.30
N GLU A 59 -4.18 31.06 12.58
CA GLU A 59 -4.26 32.31 13.32
C GLU A 59 -2.90 32.98 13.45
N THR A 60 -1.85 32.20 13.75
CA THR A 60 -0.50 32.73 13.99
C THR A 60 0.26 33.05 12.71
N ARG A 61 0.15 32.20 11.68
CA ARG A 61 0.93 32.30 10.42
C ARG A 61 0.14 32.88 9.24
N GLY A 62 -1.10 33.30 9.47
CA GLY A 62 -1.99 33.86 8.46
C GLY A 62 -2.87 32.81 7.79
N LYS A 63 -4.04 33.26 7.31
CA LYS A 63 -5.11 32.42 6.76
C LYS A 63 -5.06 32.29 5.24
N SER A 64 -3.88 32.48 4.63
CA SER A 64 -3.74 32.40 3.18
C SER A 64 -3.78 30.95 2.69
N GLN A 65 -4.03 30.77 1.40
CA GLN A 65 -4.06 29.44 0.78
C GLN A 65 -2.69 28.75 0.88
N GLU A 66 -1.61 29.51 0.81
CA GLU A 66 -0.22 29.04 0.93
C GLU A 66 0.03 28.46 2.32
N THR A 67 -0.33 29.19 3.38
CA THR A 67 -0.19 28.69 4.77
C THR A 67 -1.05 27.44 4.99
N ALA A 68 -2.28 27.43 4.48
CA ALA A 68 -3.16 26.26 4.60
C ALA A 68 -2.59 25.02 3.89
N ARG A 69 -2.02 25.16 2.69
CA ARG A 69 -1.37 24.06 1.96
C ARG A 69 -0.09 23.60 2.66
N ALA A 70 0.66 24.50 3.29
CA ALA A 70 1.89 24.18 4.02
C ALA A 70 1.66 23.59 5.41
N ALA A 71 0.45 23.70 5.98
CA ALA A 71 0.15 23.32 7.36
C ALA A 71 0.61 21.89 7.71
N ARG A 72 0.35 20.91 6.84
CA ARG A 72 0.80 19.53 7.04
C ARG A 72 2.32 19.45 7.16
N SER A 73 3.06 20.05 6.21
CA SER A 73 4.52 20.01 6.21
C SER A 73 5.13 20.72 7.41
N ILE A 74 4.52 21.83 7.84
CA ILE A 74 4.94 22.54 9.07
C ILE A 74 4.80 21.63 10.28
N PHE A 75 3.65 20.98 10.45
CA PHE A 75 3.45 20.05 11.55
C PHE A 75 4.36 18.82 11.47
N GLN A 76 4.61 18.28 10.28
CA GLN A 76 5.54 17.16 10.10
C GLN A 76 6.99 17.57 10.44
N ASN A 77 7.42 18.76 10.03
CA ASN A 77 8.75 19.28 10.32
C ASN A 77 9.03 19.45 11.82
N THR A 78 8.01 19.71 12.64
CA THR A 78 8.18 19.95 14.08
C THR A 78 7.67 18.82 14.97
N ALA A 79 7.09 17.78 14.37
CA ALA A 79 6.59 16.63 15.11
C ALA A 79 7.72 15.92 15.89
N ILE A 80 7.34 15.26 16.98
CA ILE A 80 8.25 14.58 17.88
C ILE A 80 8.09 13.07 17.68
N PRO A 81 9.09 12.35 17.15
CA PRO A 81 9.04 10.90 17.08
C PRO A 81 8.85 10.28 18.46
N VAL A 82 7.91 9.35 18.59
CA VAL A 82 7.64 8.62 19.84
C VAL A 82 8.27 7.24 19.80
N LYS A 83 8.62 6.72 20.98
CA LYS A 83 9.07 5.34 21.15
C LYS A 83 7.89 4.38 21.07
N GLN A 84 8.15 3.14 20.63
CA GLN A 84 7.16 2.08 20.57
C GLN A 84 6.55 1.81 21.97
N ASN A 85 7.38 1.82 23.00
CA ASN A 85 6.98 1.66 24.40
C ASN A 85 7.88 2.49 25.34
N VAL A 86 7.60 2.41 26.66
CA VAL A 86 8.28 3.20 27.70
C VAL A 86 9.59 2.59 28.20
N SER A 87 9.99 1.42 27.70
CA SER A 87 11.20 0.72 28.16
C SER A 87 12.48 1.41 27.69
N ASP A 88 13.53 1.30 28.51
CA ASP A 88 14.87 1.72 28.12
C ASP A 88 15.37 0.88 26.94
N GLY A 89 15.87 1.55 25.89
CA GLY A 89 16.26 0.91 24.64
C GLY A 89 15.12 0.63 23.66
N SER A 90 13.88 1.04 23.95
CA SER A 90 12.77 0.94 23.00
C SER A 90 13.09 1.66 21.68
N LEU A 91 12.79 0.99 20.56
CA LEU A 91 12.90 1.57 19.23
C LEU A 91 11.94 2.76 19.08
N VAL A 92 12.32 3.71 18.24
CA VAL A 92 11.36 4.71 17.73
C VAL A 92 10.29 3.96 16.93
N GLU A 93 9.02 4.30 17.16
CA GLU A 93 7.89 3.65 16.47
C GLU A 93 8.00 3.81 14.95
N THR A 94 7.52 2.84 14.17
CA THR A 94 7.55 2.97 12.70
C THR A 94 6.72 4.17 12.23
N THR A 95 7.22 4.91 11.24
CA THR A 95 6.47 6.03 10.64
C THR A 95 5.17 5.57 9.97
N ALA A 96 5.09 4.28 9.61
CA ALA A 96 3.85 3.65 9.15
C ALA A 96 2.74 3.65 10.22
N HIS A 97 3.08 3.80 11.51
CA HIS A 97 2.11 3.89 12.59
C HIS A 97 1.95 5.31 13.14
N GLN A 98 3.06 6.02 13.32
CA GLN A 98 3.06 7.34 13.95
C GLN A 98 3.10 8.53 12.97
N GLY A 99 3.32 8.29 11.68
CA GLY A 99 3.63 9.32 10.70
C GLY A 99 4.92 10.07 11.04
N ALA A 100 4.90 11.39 10.93
CA ALA A 100 6.01 12.23 11.37
C ALA A 100 6.22 12.23 12.90
N GLY A 101 5.29 11.68 13.68
CA GLY A 101 5.35 11.62 15.14
C GLY A 101 4.27 12.44 15.82
N LEU A 102 4.42 12.66 17.12
CA LEU A 102 3.48 13.40 17.94
C LEU A 102 3.51 14.89 17.58
N LEU A 103 2.32 15.46 17.36
CA LEU A 103 2.14 16.85 17.01
C LEU A 103 2.69 17.79 18.10
N ASN A 104 3.50 18.76 17.68
CA ASN A 104 4.06 19.81 18.52
C ASN A 104 3.58 21.18 18.02
N VAL A 105 2.49 21.68 18.62
CA VAL A 105 1.85 22.94 18.23
C VAL A 105 2.79 24.11 18.43
N TYR A 106 3.51 24.15 19.56
CA TYR A 106 4.33 25.29 19.94
C TYR A 106 5.44 25.54 18.93
N ASP A 107 6.19 24.50 18.57
CA ASP A 107 7.24 24.65 17.57
C ASP A 107 6.66 24.88 16.17
N ALA A 108 5.52 24.27 15.83
CA ALA A 108 4.86 24.49 14.53
C ALA A 108 4.49 25.98 14.30
N VAL A 109 4.04 26.67 15.35
CA VAL A 109 3.67 28.10 15.26
C VAL A 109 4.86 29.05 15.41
N LYS A 110 5.90 28.67 16.14
CA LYS A 110 7.09 29.51 16.39
C LYS A 110 8.18 29.37 15.34
N ASN A 111 8.35 28.18 14.77
CA ASN A 111 9.43 27.89 13.85
C ASN A 111 9.20 28.59 12.50
N THR A 112 10.20 29.35 12.05
CA THR A 112 10.16 30.09 10.78
C THR A 112 10.90 29.38 9.65
N GLY A 113 11.70 28.36 9.96
CA GLY A 113 12.38 27.52 9.00
C GLY A 113 11.52 26.38 8.46
N SER A 114 12.05 25.66 7.47
CA SER A 114 11.40 24.47 6.89
C SER A 114 12.44 23.53 6.30
N LEU A 115 12.12 22.23 6.28
CA LEU A 115 12.88 21.20 5.58
C LEU A 115 11.94 20.46 4.63
N THR A 116 12.09 20.68 3.33
CA THR A 116 11.13 20.20 2.32
C THR A 116 11.81 19.32 1.26
N PRO A 117 11.16 18.27 0.73
CA PRO A 117 9.85 17.75 1.16
C PRO A 117 9.87 17.24 2.61
N ALA A 118 8.75 17.41 3.31
CA ALA A 118 8.60 16.95 4.69
C ALA A 118 8.47 15.41 4.79
N GLU A 119 8.23 14.74 3.65
CA GLU A 119 8.23 13.30 3.53
C GLU A 119 8.97 12.83 2.27
N ILE A 120 9.77 11.78 2.41
CA ILE A 120 10.50 11.10 1.34
C ILE A 120 9.91 9.70 1.17
N LEU A 121 9.45 9.40 -0.05
CA LEU A 121 8.95 8.07 -0.40
C LEU A 121 10.05 7.31 -1.15
N LEU A 122 10.62 6.31 -0.50
CA LEU A 122 11.72 5.50 -1.04
C LEU A 122 11.22 4.38 -1.97
N ASN A 123 9.92 4.12 -1.94
CA ASN A 123 9.24 3.05 -2.68
C ASN A 123 9.71 1.65 -2.22
N ASP A 124 9.39 0.64 -3.01
CA ASP A 124 9.80 -0.75 -2.83
C ASP A 124 11.18 -1.03 -3.47
N THR A 125 11.67 -2.27 -3.35
CA THR A 125 12.97 -2.66 -3.93
C THR A 125 12.98 -2.75 -5.46
N ALA A 126 11.81 -2.89 -6.11
CA ALA A 126 11.74 -2.94 -7.57
C ALA A 126 11.90 -1.55 -8.20
N TYR A 127 11.42 -0.51 -7.52
CA TYR A 127 11.39 0.87 -7.98
C TYR A 127 12.03 1.84 -6.99
N PHE A 128 13.10 1.38 -6.32
CA PHE A 128 13.76 2.08 -5.22
C PHE A 128 14.28 3.47 -5.62
N LYS A 129 14.02 4.46 -4.77
CA LYS A 129 14.50 5.84 -4.93
C LYS A 129 15.52 6.16 -3.84
N GLY A 130 16.80 6.01 -4.15
CA GLY A 130 17.88 6.20 -3.16
C GLY A 130 18.40 7.63 -3.04
N THR A 131 18.34 8.45 -4.08
CA THR A 131 18.93 9.81 -4.06
C THR A 131 17.85 10.87 -3.90
N HIS A 132 18.05 11.79 -2.94
CA HIS A 132 17.10 12.86 -2.64
C HIS A 132 17.80 14.20 -2.43
N THR A 133 17.06 15.27 -2.73
CA THR A 133 17.43 16.65 -2.38
C THR A 133 16.36 17.20 -1.46
N LEU A 134 16.79 17.78 -0.34
CA LEU A 134 15.94 18.54 0.56
C LEU A 134 16.29 20.03 0.47
N GLU A 135 15.31 20.90 0.59
CA GLU A 135 15.47 22.34 0.71
C GLU A 135 15.39 22.72 2.19
N LEU A 136 16.50 23.20 2.74
CA LEU A 136 16.58 23.68 4.12
C LEU A 136 16.49 25.21 4.11
N ARG A 137 15.39 25.74 4.63
CA ARG A 137 15.11 27.17 4.68
C ARG A 137 15.26 27.70 6.10
N ASN A 138 15.95 28.82 6.24
CA ASN A 138 16.00 29.63 7.45
C ASN A 138 15.08 30.84 7.27
N GLY A 139 13.93 30.86 7.94
CA GLY A 139 13.01 32.01 7.91
C GLY A 139 13.33 33.10 8.94
N GLY A 140 14.41 32.95 9.71
CA GLY A 140 14.86 33.92 10.70
C GLY A 140 15.62 35.09 10.09
N ASN A 141 16.04 36.01 10.96
CA ASN A 141 16.77 37.23 10.61
C ASN A 141 18.29 37.15 10.86
N ARG A 142 18.79 35.97 11.25
CA ARG A 142 20.21 35.69 11.46
C ARG A 142 20.59 34.37 10.79
N PRO A 143 21.84 34.20 10.34
CA PRO A 143 22.31 32.90 9.87
C PRO A 143 22.17 31.81 10.94
N VAL A 144 21.80 30.60 10.53
CA VAL A 144 21.71 29.43 11.41
C VAL A 144 22.59 28.32 10.83
N THR A 145 23.41 27.71 11.69
CA THR A 145 24.16 26.51 11.33
C THR A 145 23.35 25.29 11.73
N TYR A 146 23.01 24.44 10.78
CA TYR A 146 22.28 23.20 11.02
C TYR A 146 23.23 22.00 10.96
N THR A 147 23.12 21.12 11.96
CA THR A 147 23.68 19.78 11.95
C THR A 147 22.60 18.79 11.53
N LEU A 148 22.87 18.01 10.48
CA LEU A 148 22.01 16.99 9.94
C LEU A 148 22.34 15.64 10.55
N THR A 149 21.32 14.93 11.03
CA THR A 149 21.47 13.59 11.61
C THR A 149 20.38 12.66 11.11
N HIS A 150 20.69 11.37 11.13
CA HIS A 150 19.74 10.31 10.86
C HIS A 150 19.19 9.76 12.18
N VAL A 151 17.87 9.67 12.28
CA VAL A 151 17.16 9.02 13.40
C VAL A 151 16.37 7.84 12.84
N PRO A 152 16.84 6.59 13.00
CA PRO A 152 16.12 5.42 12.51
C PRO A 152 14.88 5.13 13.36
N ALA A 153 13.81 4.72 12.69
CA ALA A 153 12.65 4.08 13.32
C ALA A 153 12.73 2.56 13.18
N GLY A 154 11.96 1.84 14.01
CA GLY A 154 11.86 0.39 13.91
C GLY A 154 11.30 -0.02 12.54
N THR A 155 11.90 -1.05 11.94
CA THR A 155 11.41 -1.66 10.71
C THR A 155 10.30 -2.64 11.05
N ALA A 156 9.13 -2.46 10.44
CA ALA A 156 7.92 -3.21 10.74
C ALA A 156 7.76 -4.40 9.80
N ASN A 157 7.67 -5.62 10.35
CA ASN A 157 7.39 -6.82 9.58
C ASN A 157 5.88 -6.98 9.40
N THR A 158 5.38 -6.56 8.25
CA THR A 158 3.94 -6.31 8.04
C THR A 158 3.14 -7.53 7.63
N ILE A 159 3.79 -8.58 7.12
CA ILE A 159 3.13 -9.81 6.64
C ILE A 159 3.57 -11.01 7.49
N SER A 160 2.59 -11.84 7.88
CA SER A 160 2.77 -13.14 8.53
C SER A 160 2.16 -14.23 7.64
N GLY A 161 3.00 -15.09 7.07
CA GLY A 161 2.55 -16.07 6.08
C GLY A 161 2.16 -15.40 4.77
N ILE A 162 0.85 -15.23 4.54
CA ILE A 162 0.31 -14.53 3.37
C ILE A 162 -0.54 -13.32 3.75
N GLU A 163 -0.70 -13.05 5.04
CA GLU A 163 -1.66 -12.07 5.56
C GLU A 163 -0.97 -10.92 6.25
N ALA A 164 -1.65 -9.78 6.30
CA ALA A 164 -1.21 -8.66 7.11
C ALA A 164 -1.24 -9.00 8.60
N ASN A 165 -0.19 -8.59 9.30
CA ASN A 165 -0.12 -8.69 10.75
C ASN A 165 -1.16 -7.74 11.37
N PRO A 166 -2.15 -8.25 12.14
CA PRO A 166 -3.21 -7.42 12.72
C PRO A 166 -2.71 -6.50 13.84
N GLY A 167 -1.48 -6.71 14.32
CA GLY A 167 -0.82 -5.89 15.31
C GLY A 167 -0.82 -6.50 16.73
N PRO A 168 0.04 -6.00 17.63
CA PRO A 168 1.08 -5.00 17.38
C PRO A 168 2.13 -5.52 16.40
N VAL A 169 2.44 -4.73 15.37
CA VAL A 169 3.32 -5.19 14.29
C VAL A 169 4.76 -5.32 14.84
N PRO A 170 5.42 -6.48 14.69
CA PRO A 170 6.77 -6.67 15.19
C PRO A 170 7.75 -5.69 14.55
N LEU A 171 8.56 -5.04 15.39
CA LEU A 171 9.62 -4.14 14.95
C LEU A 171 10.99 -4.77 15.15
N VAL A 172 11.87 -4.60 14.16
CA VAL A 172 13.30 -4.94 14.23
C VAL A 172 14.15 -3.68 14.09
N ASN A 173 15.42 -3.76 14.51
CA ASN A 173 16.32 -2.60 14.56
C ASN A 173 17.09 -2.35 13.25
N ASN A 174 16.98 -3.23 12.25
CA ASN A 174 17.54 -2.98 10.92
C ASN A 174 16.94 -1.68 10.38
N ALA A 175 17.78 -0.78 9.88
CA ALA A 175 17.37 0.52 9.37
C ALA A 175 18.14 0.87 8.09
N ALA A 176 17.57 1.79 7.31
CA ALA A 176 18.27 2.34 6.15
C ALA A 176 19.53 3.09 6.59
N THR A 177 20.54 3.10 5.72
CA THR A 177 21.73 3.94 5.90
C THR A 177 21.54 5.25 5.15
N ILE A 178 21.78 6.38 5.83
CA ILE A 178 21.71 7.71 5.24
C ILE A 178 23.12 8.29 5.14
N THR A 179 23.47 8.80 3.97
CA THR A 179 24.72 9.53 3.75
C THR A 179 24.42 10.93 3.25
N PHE A 180 24.92 11.93 3.96
CA PHE A 180 24.82 13.33 3.55
C PHE A 180 26.06 13.72 2.76
N VAL A 181 25.89 14.54 1.71
CA VAL A 181 27.04 15.16 1.03
C VAL A 181 27.73 16.16 1.97
N ALA A 182 26.95 16.89 2.76
CA ALA A 182 27.43 17.73 3.86
C ALA A 182 26.44 17.59 5.02
N ASP A 183 26.92 17.24 6.20
CA ASP A 183 26.14 17.06 7.43
C ASP A 183 26.10 18.34 8.29
N ILE A 184 26.89 19.35 7.95
CA ILE A 184 26.85 20.69 8.56
C ILE A 184 26.59 21.72 7.46
N VAL A 185 25.51 22.49 7.59
CA VAL A 185 25.07 23.46 6.59
C VAL A 185 24.78 24.81 7.25
N ILE A 186 25.39 25.87 6.74
CA ILE A 186 25.12 27.25 7.16
C ILE A 186 24.06 27.84 6.23
N VAL A 187 22.93 28.25 6.78
CA VAL A 187 21.83 28.84 6.02
C VAL A 187 21.67 30.31 6.42
N PRO A 188 22.00 31.27 5.53
CA PRO A 188 21.81 32.69 5.79
C PRO A 188 20.36 33.04 6.15
N ALA A 189 20.18 34.18 6.81
CA ALA A 189 18.87 34.71 7.14
C ALA A 189 17.98 34.83 5.89
N GLY A 190 16.76 34.30 5.94
CA GLY A 190 15.80 34.33 4.83
C GLY A 190 16.14 33.43 3.63
N ALA A 191 17.26 32.71 3.66
CA ALA A 191 17.72 31.90 2.54
C ALA A 191 17.25 30.44 2.61
N THR A 192 17.33 29.77 1.47
CA THR A 192 17.14 28.33 1.31
C THR A 192 18.41 27.74 0.70
N VAL A 193 18.89 26.63 1.26
CA VAL A 193 20.08 25.91 0.79
C VAL A 193 19.69 24.45 0.53
N PRO A 194 20.12 23.85 -0.60
CA PRO A 194 19.86 22.43 -0.87
C PRO A 194 20.76 21.54 0.00
N VAL A 195 20.19 20.42 0.43
CA VAL A 195 20.83 19.32 1.16
C VAL A 195 20.69 18.07 0.31
N TYR A 196 21.82 17.48 -0.07
CA TYR A 196 21.85 16.26 -0.87
C TYR A 196 22.12 15.04 0.02
N LEU A 197 21.33 13.99 -0.15
CA LEU A 197 21.48 12.76 0.59
C LEU A 197 21.24 11.53 -0.28
N THR A 198 21.91 10.44 0.07
CA THR A 198 21.66 9.10 -0.46
C THR A 198 21.15 8.20 0.65
N VAL A 199 20.26 7.29 0.27
CA VAL A 199 19.63 6.30 1.13
C VAL A 199 19.94 4.92 0.58
N GLU A 200 20.40 4.03 1.44
CA GLU A 200 20.56 2.61 1.16
C GLU A 200 19.54 1.82 1.98
N ALA A 201 18.85 0.88 1.33
CA ALA A 201 17.86 0.05 1.99
C ALA A 201 18.53 -0.88 3.04
N PRO A 202 17.86 -1.18 4.16
CA PRO A 202 18.39 -2.09 5.16
C PRO A 202 18.66 -3.50 4.61
N THR A 203 19.73 -4.13 5.08
CA THR A 203 20.08 -5.52 4.79
C THR A 203 19.67 -6.47 5.92
N GLY A 204 19.63 -7.78 5.64
CA GLY A 204 19.38 -8.80 6.67
C GLY A 204 17.92 -8.93 7.09
N LEU A 205 17.00 -8.51 6.23
CA LEU A 205 15.56 -8.63 6.43
C LEU A 205 15.00 -9.74 5.54
N ASP A 206 13.89 -10.36 5.94
CA ASP A 206 13.15 -11.34 5.14
C ASP A 206 12.11 -10.64 4.26
N PRO A 207 12.28 -10.60 2.91
CA PRO A 207 11.33 -9.97 2.00
C PRO A 207 9.92 -10.59 2.05
N ALA A 208 9.77 -11.85 2.48
CA ALA A 208 8.47 -12.49 2.59
C ALA A 208 7.57 -11.84 3.66
N THR A 209 8.17 -11.14 4.62
CA THR A 209 7.45 -10.40 5.68
C THR A 209 7.09 -8.96 5.27
N PHE A 210 7.44 -8.54 4.05
CA PHE A 210 7.27 -7.17 3.54
C PHE A 210 7.70 -6.10 4.57
N PRO A 211 9.00 -6.05 4.92
CA PRO A 211 9.49 -5.16 5.96
C PRO A 211 9.37 -3.70 5.53
N VAL A 212 8.63 -2.90 6.29
CA VAL A 212 8.51 -1.44 6.10
C VAL A 212 9.54 -0.76 6.98
N TYR A 213 10.58 -0.20 6.37
CA TYR A 213 11.62 0.53 7.08
C TYR A 213 11.38 2.03 6.96
N SER A 214 11.73 2.76 8.02
CA SER A 214 11.46 4.20 8.07
C SER A 214 12.36 4.94 9.05
N GLY A 215 12.25 6.26 9.08
CA GLY A 215 12.99 7.11 10.01
C GLY A 215 12.92 8.57 9.62
N TYR A 216 13.87 9.35 10.13
CA TYR A 216 13.86 10.79 10.03
C TYR A 216 15.23 11.33 9.64
N ILE A 217 15.22 12.31 8.74
CA ILE A 217 16.32 13.23 8.49
C ILE A 217 16.08 14.45 9.37
N LYS A 218 16.92 14.64 10.39
CA LYS A 218 16.76 15.71 11.39
C LYS A 218 17.77 16.81 11.14
N ALA A 219 17.32 18.07 11.08
CA ALA A 219 18.17 19.25 11.06
C ALA A 219 18.06 19.97 12.41
N THR A 220 19.16 20.05 13.14
CA THR A 220 19.24 20.75 14.43
C THR A 220 20.05 22.03 14.27
N GLY A 221 19.40 23.18 14.42
CA GLY A 221 20.00 24.49 14.29
C GLY A 221 20.75 24.92 15.55
N SER A 222 21.76 25.77 15.37
CA SER A 222 22.50 26.44 16.45
C SER A 222 21.62 27.37 17.31
N ASP A 223 20.42 27.70 16.85
CA ASP A 223 19.38 28.46 17.52
C ASP A 223 18.36 27.58 18.27
N HIS A 224 18.63 26.28 18.39
CA HIS A 224 17.75 25.24 18.92
C HIS A 224 16.53 24.90 18.06
N THR A 225 16.43 25.45 16.84
CA THR A 225 15.41 25.03 15.89
C THR A 225 15.62 23.57 15.51
N VAL A 226 14.57 22.75 15.61
CA VAL A 226 14.58 21.36 15.15
C VAL A 226 13.57 21.22 14.01
N LEU A 227 14.06 20.73 12.88
CA LEU A 227 13.27 20.38 11.69
C LEU A 227 13.50 18.92 11.35
N GLN A 228 12.51 18.27 10.74
CA GLN A 228 12.66 16.91 10.25
C GLN A 228 11.94 16.65 8.93
N SER A 229 12.49 15.73 8.14
CA SER A 229 11.83 15.10 6.99
C SER A 229 11.73 13.60 7.26
N THR A 230 10.53 13.03 7.12
CA THR A 230 10.26 11.63 7.41
C THR A 230 10.44 10.79 6.16
N TYR A 231 11.09 9.63 6.23
CA TYR A 231 11.18 8.71 5.09
C TYR A 231 10.51 7.36 5.38
N LEU A 232 10.01 6.71 4.33
CA LEU A 232 9.46 5.36 4.38
C LEU A 232 9.80 4.60 3.09
N GLY A 233 10.13 3.32 3.22
CA GLY A 233 10.31 2.38 2.11
C GLY A 233 9.98 0.95 2.50
N VAL A 234 9.92 0.06 1.50
CA VAL A 234 9.65 -1.37 1.69
C VAL A 234 10.82 -2.20 1.21
N ALA A 235 11.36 -3.06 2.07
CA ALA A 235 12.49 -3.95 1.78
C ALA A 235 12.02 -5.27 1.12
N ALA A 236 11.09 -5.16 0.18
CA ALA A 236 10.55 -6.24 -0.63
C ALA A 236 10.10 -5.67 -1.99
N ARG A 237 9.71 -6.53 -2.94
CA ARG A 237 9.06 -6.09 -4.18
C ARG A 237 7.55 -6.23 -3.98
N LEU A 238 6.78 -5.17 -4.11
CA LEU A 238 5.33 -5.21 -3.88
C LEU A 238 4.62 -6.15 -4.85
N LYS A 239 5.14 -6.26 -6.07
CA LYS A 239 4.65 -7.23 -7.07
C LYS A 239 4.94 -8.70 -6.73
N ASP A 240 5.66 -8.99 -5.64
CA ASP A 240 5.78 -10.35 -5.11
C ASP A 240 4.75 -10.64 -4.02
N ALA A 241 3.98 -9.62 -3.57
CA ALA A 241 2.91 -9.82 -2.60
C ALA A 241 1.81 -10.67 -3.21
N LYS A 242 1.29 -11.60 -2.39
CA LYS A 242 0.12 -12.37 -2.77
C LYS A 242 -1.11 -11.50 -2.69
N ALA A 243 -1.94 -11.57 -3.73
CA ALA A 243 -3.26 -10.94 -3.75
C ALA A 243 -4.33 -11.97 -3.37
N LEU A 244 -4.28 -13.17 -3.93
CA LEU A 244 -5.26 -14.23 -3.74
C LEU A 244 -4.81 -15.22 -2.65
N ASP A 245 -5.74 -15.57 -1.77
CA ASP A 245 -5.57 -16.67 -0.82
C ASP A 245 -5.54 -18.00 -1.59
N ASN A 246 -4.49 -18.78 -1.37
CA ASN A 246 -4.33 -20.12 -1.91
C ASN A 246 -4.16 -21.22 -0.85
N THR A 247 -4.60 -20.93 0.37
CA THR A 247 -4.53 -21.81 1.53
C THR A 247 -5.89 -22.39 1.87
N ASP A 248 -5.89 -23.37 2.78
CA ASP A 248 -7.07 -23.97 3.40
C ASP A 248 -7.31 -23.46 4.83
N ALA A 249 -6.60 -22.40 5.25
CA ALA A 249 -6.53 -21.97 6.64
C ALA A 249 -7.88 -21.49 7.21
N TYR A 250 -8.73 -20.86 6.40
CA TYR A 250 -9.96 -20.22 6.86
C TYR A 250 -11.20 -21.13 6.83
N PHE A 251 -11.28 -22.00 5.81
CA PHE A 251 -12.50 -22.80 5.57
C PHE A 251 -12.24 -24.31 5.52
N GLY A 252 -11.01 -24.76 5.81
CA GLY A 252 -10.61 -26.16 5.62
C GLY A 252 -10.62 -26.61 4.16
N VAL A 253 -10.81 -25.68 3.22
CA VAL A 253 -10.84 -25.89 1.78
C VAL A 253 -9.98 -24.84 1.11
N LYS A 254 -9.28 -25.23 0.04
CA LYS A 254 -8.40 -24.32 -0.69
C LYS A 254 -9.21 -23.31 -1.50
N LEU A 255 -8.84 -22.05 -1.37
CA LEU A 255 -9.32 -20.96 -2.20
C LEU A 255 -8.37 -20.66 -3.36
N PRO A 256 -8.84 -19.94 -4.41
CA PRO A 256 -10.24 -19.82 -4.79
C PRO A 256 -10.87 -21.20 -5.11
N LEU A 257 -12.19 -21.29 -5.03
CA LEU A 257 -12.96 -22.48 -5.38
C LEU A 257 -14.25 -22.12 -6.12
N ILE A 258 -14.89 -23.14 -6.69
CA ILE A 258 -16.21 -23.03 -7.30
C ILE A 258 -17.17 -24.02 -6.62
N THR A 259 -18.44 -23.64 -6.45
CA THR A 259 -19.46 -24.49 -5.82
C THR A 259 -20.49 -25.04 -6.80
N ASP A 260 -21.03 -26.23 -6.53
CA ASP A 260 -22.20 -26.79 -7.24
C ASP A 260 -23.50 -26.01 -6.92
N GLY A 261 -24.62 -26.36 -7.57
CA GLY A 261 -25.93 -25.74 -7.34
C GLY A 261 -26.52 -25.96 -5.94
N LYS A 262 -25.85 -26.73 -5.07
CA LYS A 262 -26.18 -26.92 -3.65
C LYS A 262 -25.22 -26.17 -2.72
N GLY A 263 -24.23 -25.47 -3.27
CA GLY A 263 -23.21 -24.73 -2.51
C GLY A 263 -22.02 -25.57 -2.05
N ASN A 264 -21.86 -26.82 -2.50
CA ASN A 264 -20.71 -27.64 -2.13
C ASN A 264 -19.49 -27.33 -3.02
N PRO A 265 -18.27 -27.25 -2.47
CA PRO A 265 -17.04 -27.08 -3.27
C PRO A 265 -16.83 -28.21 -4.28
N ILE A 266 -16.46 -27.83 -5.52
CA ILE A 266 -16.12 -28.77 -6.57
C ILE A 266 -14.60 -29.03 -6.54
N PRO A 267 -14.14 -30.29 -6.52
CA PRO A 267 -12.72 -30.61 -6.57
C PRO A 267 -12.05 -30.08 -7.85
N PRO A 268 -10.74 -29.76 -7.86
CA PRO A 268 -10.04 -29.19 -9.02
C PRO A 268 -10.16 -29.98 -10.34
N GLU A 269 -10.19 -31.31 -10.26
CA GLU A 269 -10.35 -32.22 -11.41
C GLU A 269 -11.82 -32.62 -11.66
N GLY A 270 -12.76 -32.03 -10.93
CA GLY A 270 -14.17 -32.33 -11.00
C GLY A 270 -14.92 -31.55 -12.10
N SER A 271 -16.22 -31.79 -12.16
CA SER A 271 -17.14 -31.03 -13.01
C SER A 271 -18.51 -30.91 -12.36
N ALA A 272 -19.23 -29.82 -12.63
CA ALA A 272 -20.64 -29.68 -12.30
C ALA A 272 -21.43 -29.11 -13.48
N THR A 273 -22.69 -29.50 -13.55
CA THR A 273 -23.65 -29.03 -14.57
C THR A 273 -24.61 -28.05 -13.92
N TYR A 274 -24.87 -26.93 -14.59
CA TYR A 274 -25.75 -25.87 -14.14
C TYR A 274 -26.80 -25.56 -15.20
N THR A 275 -28.04 -25.39 -14.75
CA THR A 275 -29.15 -24.92 -15.58
C THR A 275 -29.18 -23.41 -15.74
N MET A 276 -28.39 -22.66 -14.97
CA MET A 276 -28.35 -21.20 -14.93
C MET A 276 -29.70 -20.56 -14.56
N ASN A 277 -30.54 -21.32 -13.83
CA ASN A 277 -31.87 -20.91 -13.41
C ASN A 277 -31.98 -20.90 -11.88
N GLY A 278 -32.55 -19.83 -11.32
CA GLY A 278 -32.72 -19.71 -9.87
C GLY A 278 -31.38 -19.75 -9.13
N SER A 279 -31.24 -20.69 -8.18
CA SER A 279 -30.01 -20.91 -7.42
C SER A 279 -29.05 -21.93 -8.05
N ASP A 280 -29.42 -22.56 -9.17
CA ASP A 280 -28.57 -23.55 -9.85
C ASP A 280 -27.59 -22.86 -10.81
N THR A 281 -26.67 -22.14 -10.19
CA THR A 281 -25.68 -21.30 -10.85
C THR A 281 -24.32 -21.51 -10.21
N PRO A 282 -23.23 -21.44 -10.99
CA PRO A 282 -21.89 -21.48 -10.42
C PRO A 282 -21.63 -20.26 -9.53
N ALA A 283 -21.02 -20.51 -8.37
CA ALA A 283 -20.50 -19.46 -7.50
C ALA A 283 -18.99 -19.62 -7.35
N VAL A 284 -18.24 -18.53 -7.57
CA VAL A 284 -16.79 -18.47 -7.32
C VAL A 284 -16.57 -17.84 -5.96
N ILE A 285 -15.91 -18.59 -5.08
CA ILE A 285 -15.50 -18.11 -3.77
C ILE A 285 -14.00 -17.85 -3.81
N TYR A 286 -13.61 -16.63 -3.49
CA TYR A 286 -12.20 -16.24 -3.39
C TYR A 286 -11.98 -15.29 -2.22
N ARG A 287 -10.72 -15.15 -1.82
CA ARG A 287 -10.33 -14.26 -0.75
C ARG A 287 -9.09 -13.49 -1.16
N LEU A 288 -9.12 -12.18 -0.95
CA LEU A 288 -8.02 -11.27 -1.17
C LEU A 288 -7.26 -11.06 0.15
N VAL A 289 -6.00 -11.46 0.21
CA VAL A 289 -5.14 -11.25 1.38
C VAL A 289 -4.37 -9.92 1.32
N GLN A 290 -4.37 -9.29 0.14
CA GLN A 290 -3.82 -7.97 -0.14
C GLN A 290 -4.76 -7.21 -1.08
N GLY A 291 -4.69 -5.87 -1.07
CA GLY A 291 -5.42 -5.06 -2.06
C GLY A 291 -4.96 -5.35 -3.49
N THR A 292 -5.90 -5.28 -4.44
CA THR A 292 -5.64 -5.47 -5.87
C THR A 292 -6.12 -4.25 -6.66
N PRO A 293 -5.31 -3.67 -7.57
CA PRO A 293 -5.78 -2.59 -8.43
C PRO A 293 -6.88 -3.03 -9.41
N LEU A 294 -6.93 -4.32 -9.78
CA LEU A 294 -7.90 -4.87 -10.71
C LEU A 294 -8.14 -6.34 -10.40
N ILE A 295 -9.41 -6.73 -10.23
CA ILE A 295 -9.80 -8.14 -10.36
C ILE A 295 -10.63 -8.30 -11.63
N ARG A 296 -10.35 -9.38 -12.36
CA ARG A 296 -11.11 -9.74 -13.54
C ARG A 296 -11.43 -11.22 -13.53
N VAL A 297 -12.69 -11.54 -13.76
CA VAL A 297 -13.21 -12.89 -13.85
C VAL A 297 -13.78 -13.08 -15.25
N ASP A 298 -13.18 -13.99 -16.01
CA ASP A 298 -13.56 -14.28 -17.39
C ASP A 298 -14.06 -15.72 -17.52
N LEU A 299 -14.93 -15.95 -18.50
CA LEU A 299 -15.26 -17.29 -18.96
C LEU A 299 -14.29 -17.68 -20.07
N ILE A 300 -13.74 -18.89 -19.99
CA ILE A 300 -12.84 -19.46 -21.00
C ILE A 300 -13.38 -20.82 -21.45
N ASN A 301 -12.99 -21.27 -22.65
CA ASN A 301 -13.31 -22.61 -23.12
C ASN A 301 -12.67 -23.66 -22.19
N SER A 302 -13.35 -24.78 -21.89
CA SER A 302 -12.82 -25.81 -20.99
C SER A 302 -11.50 -26.44 -21.45
N ASN A 303 -11.23 -26.43 -22.77
CA ASN A 303 -9.98 -26.91 -23.37
C ASN A 303 -8.81 -25.92 -23.28
N THR A 304 -9.06 -24.67 -22.87
CA THR A 304 -8.02 -23.65 -22.74
C THR A 304 -7.05 -24.05 -21.64
N LYS A 305 -5.76 -24.09 -21.98
CA LYS A 305 -4.69 -24.41 -21.03
C LYS A 305 -4.11 -23.11 -20.48
N VAL A 306 -4.54 -22.75 -19.28
CA VAL A 306 -3.95 -21.67 -18.50
C VAL A 306 -3.28 -22.28 -17.29
N THR A 307 -1.99 -21.98 -17.09
CA THR A 307 -1.27 -22.42 -15.90
C THR A 307 -1.52 -21.43 -14.77
N THR A 308 -2.22 -21.86 -13.74
CA THR A 308 -2.34 -21.15 -12.46
C THR A 308 -0.95 -20.81 -11.93
N ASN A 309 -0.65 -19.52 -11.76
CA ASN A 309 0.65 -19.02 -11.30
C ASN A 309 0.64 -18.58 -9.82
N GLN A 310 -0.33 -19.07 -9.06
CA GLN A 310 -0.44 -18.91 -7.61
C GLN A 310 0.83 -19.45 -6.94
N ARG A 311 1.79 -18.57 -6.64
CA ARG A 311 3.06 -18.97 -6.03
C ARG A 311 2.75 -19.72 -4.74
N ARG A 312 3.26 -20.94 -4.58
CA ARG A 312 3.34 -21.56 -3.26
C ARG A 312 4.35 -20.75 -2.46
N SER A 313 3.96 -20.34 -1.25
CA SER A 313 4.91 -19.71 -0.33
C SER A 313 6.12 -20.66 -0.15
N SER A 314 7.33 -20.07 -0.15
CA SER A 314 8.66 -20.63 0.14
C SER A 314 9.45 -21.45 -0.90
N GLN A 315 9.34 -21.20 -2.21
CA GLN A 315 10.36 -21.70 -3.16
C GLN A 315 10.91 -20.62 -4.10
N THR A 316 12.19 -20.30 -3.91
CA THR A 316 13.09 -19.68 -4.89
C THR A 316 13.32 -20.66 -6.04
N ASP A 317 13.10 -20.18 -7.26
CA ASP A 317 13.87 -20.45 -8.49
C ASP A 317 12.94 -20.53 -9.70
N ILE A 318 12.98 -19.49 -10.55
CA ILE A 318 12.76 -19.64 -11.98
C ILE A 318 13.81 -18.76 -12.67
N GLU A 319 14.72 -19.39 -13.42
CA GLU A 319 15.64 -18.74 -14.34
C GLU A 319 14.86 -17.85 -15.32
N PRO A 320 15.30 -16.59 -15.55
CA PRO A 320 14.63 -15.71 -16.49
C PRO A 320 14.79 -16.27 -17.90
N THR A 321 13.70 -16.75 -18.51
CA THR A 321 13.65 -16.93 -19.95
C THR A 321 13.79 -15.56 -20.63
N LYS A 322 14.56 -15.55 -21.71
CA LYS A 322 15.10 -14.36 -22.41
C LYS A 322 14.13 -13.18 -22.47
N ARG A 323 14.54 -12.06 -21.86
CA ARG A 323 14.02 -10.72 -22.16
C ARG A 323 14.07 -10.48 -23.66
N CYS A 324 12.98 -9.98 -24.24
CA CYS A 324 13.07 -9.20 -25.46
C CYS A 324 13.82 -7.91 -25.10
N GLU A 325 15.01 -7.72 -25.67
CA GLU A 325 15.71 -6.44 -25.59
C GLU A 325 14.92 -5.41 -26.39
N ASP A 326 14.51 -4.35 -25.71
CA ASP A 326 13.98 -3.13 -26.31
C ASP A 326 15.12 -2.48 -27.13
N PRO A 327 15.00 -2.25 -28.45
CA PRO A 327 16.05 -1.59 -29.19
C PRO A 327 16.10 -0.13 -28.73
N LYS A 328 17.04 0.18 -27.83
CA LYS A 328 17.40 1.55 -27.46
C LYS A 328 17.92 2.28 -28.69
N GLY A 329 17.04 3.01 -29.37
CA GLY A 329 17.37 3.94 -30.45
C GLY A 329 16.42 5.15 -30.41
N PRO A 330 16.89 6.35 -30.77
CA PRO A 330 16.02 7.53 -30.80
C PRO A 330 14.99 7.38 -31.92
N TYR A 331 13.71 7.54 -31.60
CA TYR A 331 12.61 7.54 -32.58
C TYR A 331 12.86 8.58 -33.68
N SER A 332 12.73 8.15 -34.93
CA SER A 332 12.91 9.00 -36.11
C SER A 332 11.57 9.58 -36.55
N ILE A 333 11.55 10.83 -37.02
CA ILE A 333 10.33 11.49 -37.54
C ILE A 333 9.69 10.76 -38.74
N LEU A 334 10.39 9.77 -39.32
CA LEU A 334 9.93 8.96 -40.44
C LEU A 334 9.07 7.75 -40.01
N ASP A 335 9.04 7.39 -38.71
CA ASP A 335 8.24 6.27 -38.18
C ASP A 335 6.72 6.52 -38.30
N TRP A 336 6.31 7.77 -38.48
CA TRP A 336 4.92 8.17 -38.74
C TRP A 336 4.46 7.92 -40.19
N LEU A 337 5.38 7.94 -41.15
CA LEU A 337 5.07 7.85 -42.59
C LEU A 337 4.99 6.41 -43.11
N PHE A 338 5.62 5.47 -42.42
CA PHE A 338 5.56 4.05 -42.74
C PHE A 338 5.37 3.27 -41.44
N PRO A 339 4.12 3.02 -41.00
CA PRO A 339 3.89 2.15 -39.86
C PRO A 339 4.43 0.76 -40.24
N SER A 340 5.59 0.40 -39.70
CA SER A 340 6.09 -0.96 -39.82
C SER A 340 5.07 -1.88 -39.16
N LYS A 341 4.73 -2.98 -39.83
CA LYS A 341 4.01 -4.11 -39.22
C LYS A 341 4.95 -4.87 -38.26
N ASP A 342 5.66 -4.14 -37.40
CA ASP A 342 6.41 -4.76 -36.34
C ASP A 342 5.39 -5.23 -35.32
N LYS A 343 5.32 -6.56 -35.22
CA LYS A 343 4.59 -7.31 -34.22
C LYS A 343 4.64 -6.54 -32.91
N HIS A 344 3.53 -5.90 -32.56
CA HIS A 344 3.29 -5.52 -31.19
C HIS A 344 3.51 -6.81 -30.39
N CYS A 345 4.52 -6.79 -29.52
CA CYS A 345 4.57 -7.72 -28.40
C CYS A 345 3.34 -7.39 -27.54
N GLY A 346 2.15 -7.85 -27.98
CA GLY A 346 1.03 -8.01 -27.10
C GLY A 346 1.55 -8.87 -25.97
N GLY A 347 1.47 -8.37 -24.74
CA GLY A 347 1.89 -9.14 -23.58
C GLY A 347 1.23 -10.51 -23.61
N THR A 348 1.80 -11.43 -22.84
CA THR A 348 1.21 -12.75 -22.51
C THR A 348 -0.29 -12.67 -22.17
N PHE A 349 -0.77 -11.52 -21.70
CA PHE A 349 -2.17 -11.26 -21.35
C PHE A 349 -3.15 -11.47 -22.50
N ALA A 350 -2.77 -11.09 -23.73
CA ALA A 350 -3.61 -11.26 -24.91
C ALA A 350 -3.62 -12.70 -25.45
N ASN A 351 -2.75 -13.58 -24.93
CA ASN A 351 -2.63 -14.96 -25.41
C ASN A 351 -3.71 -15.89 -24.83
N ILE A 352 -4.44 -15.47 -23.80
CA ILE A 352 -5.54 -16.26 -23.24
C ILE A 352 -6.85 -15.80 -23.89
N GLU A 353 -7.38 -16.63 -24.78
CA GLU A 353 -8.66 -16.36 -25.44
C GLU A 353 -9.81 -16.50 -24.43
N THR A 354 -10.47 -15.37 -24.13
CA THR A 354 -11.64 -15.32 -23.24
C THR A 354 -12.92 -15.23 -24.06
N LEU A 355 -13.95 -15.97 -23.66
CA LEU A 355 -15.29 -15.91 -24.27
C LEU A 355 -16.07 -14.67 -23.84
N GLY A 356 -15.75 -14.11 -22.68
CA GLY A 356 -16.31 -12.87 -22.18
C GLY A 356 -16.03 -12.64 -20.70
N VAL A 357 -16.24 -11.40 -20.26
CA VAL A 357 -16.07 -10.98 -18.86
C VAL A 357 -17.32 -11.35 -18.07
N LEU A 358 -17.15 -12.06 -16.95
CA LEU A 358 -18.20 -12.35 -15.99
C LEU A 358 -18.29 -11.26 -14.92
N TYR A 359 -17.14 -10.76 -14.45
CA TYR A 359 -17.06 -9.72 -13.44
C TYR A 359 -15.72 -8.98 -13.54
N GLN A 360 -15.74 -7.69 -13.25
CA GLN A 360 -14.54 -6.86 -13.18
C GLN A 360 -14.76 -5.74 -12.17
N GLU A 361 -13.78 -5.50 -11.32
CA GLU A 361 -13.80 -4.38 -10.39
C GLU A 361 -12.39 -3.84 -10.15
N ASP A 362 -12.30 -2.52 -10.00
CA ASP A 362 -11.04 -1.80 -9.79
C ASP A 362 -10.87 -1.45 -8.30
N TYR A 363 -9.62 -1.44 -7.83
CA TYR A 363 -9.22 -0.98 -6.50
C TYR A 363 -9.94 -1.67 -5.33
N LEU A 364 -9.98 -3.00 -5.33
CA LEU A 364 -10.52 -3.78 -4.23
C LEU A 364 -9.52 -3.86 -3.07
N SER A 365 -10.02 -3.68 -1.84
CA SER A 365 -9.25 -3.94 -0.63
C SER A 365 -9.15 -5.44 -0.35
N ARG A 366 -8.22 -5.82 0.52
CA ARG A 366 -8.20 -7.16 1.10
C ARG A 366 -9.49 -7.45 1.89
N ASN A 367 -9.81 -8.73 2.01
CA ASN A 367 -10.83 -9.22 2.92
C ASN A 367 -10.36 -9.09 4.38
N SER A 368 -11.32 -9.14 5.31
CA SER A 368 -11.07 -9.21 6.74
C SER A 368 -10.60 -10.63 7.15
N ASP A 369 -10.32 -10.79 8.44
CA ASP A 369 -10.09 -12.06 9.11
C ASP A 369 -11.40 -12.78 9.52
N ALA A 370 -12.57 -12.22 9.16
CA ALA A 370 -13.84 -12.83 9.52
C ALA A 370 -14.11 -14.13 8.76
N GLU A 371 -14.97 -14.97 9.33
CA GLU A 371 -15.35 -16.26 8.74
C GLU A 371 -16.56 -16.16 7.81
N THR A 372 -17.24 -15.00 7.75
CA THR A 372 -18.48 -14.81 6.99
C THR A 372 -18.28 -13.82 5.84
N ALA A 373 -19.08 -13.95 4.78
CA ALA A 373 -19.07 -12.97 3.69
C ALA A 373 -19.64 -11.61 4.14
N ASP A 374 -20.62 -11.61 5.05
CA ASP A 374 -21.27 -10.40 5.57
C ASP A 374 -20.28 -9.49 6.32
N ASP A 375 -19.30 -10.10 6.98
CA ASP A 375 -18.21 -9.40 7.68
C ASP A 375 -16.97 -9.22 6.80
N ASN A 376 -17.11 -9.38 5.48
CA ASN A 376 -16.06 -9.25 4.47
C ASN A 376 -14.90 -10.27 4.61
N GLY A 377 -15.16 -11.46 5.15
CA GLY A 377 -14.16 -12.53 5.29
C GLY A 377 -13.70 -13.15 3.97
N TYR A 378 -14.59 -13.20 2.99
CA TYR A 378 -14.35 -13.66 1.62
C TYR A 378 -15.34 -13.04 0.65
N SER A 379 -15.05 -13.15 -0.64
CA SER A 379 -15.91 -12.71 -1.74
C SER A 379 -16.58 -13.91 -2.42
N SER A 380 -17.87 -13.76 -2.75
CA SER A 380 -18.66 -14.76 -3.46
C SER A 380 -19.28 -14.11 -4.70
N LEU A 381 -18.98 -14.65 -5.89
CA LEU A 381 -19.50 -14.17 -7.16
C LEU A 381 -20.37 -15.23 -7.80
N VAL A 382 -21.64 -14.89 -8.01
CA VAL A 382 -22.62 -15.71 -8.73
C VAL A 382 -22.92 -15.06 -10.08
N PHE A 383 -22.97 -15.85 -11.14
CA PHE A 383 -23.21 -15.34 -12.50
C PHE A 383 -24.17 -16.24 -13.27
N THR A 384 -25.11 -15.58 -13.97
CA THR A 384 -26.09 -16.20 -14.89
C THR A 384 -25.87 -15.77 -16.35
N ALA A 385 -25.13 -14.68 -16.55
CA ALA A 385 -24.85 -14.01 -17.82
C ALA A 385 -23.47 -13.34 -17.76
N PHE A 386 -22.98 -12.87 -18.91
CA PHE A 386 -21.80 -12.01 -18.97
C PHE A 386 -22.09 -10.63 -18.35
N ALA A 387 -21.05 -9.91 -17.93
CA ALA A 387 -21.16 -8.59 -17.32
C ALA A 387 -21.85 -7.53 -18.22
N ASN A 388 -21.83 -7.74 -19.54
CA ASN A 388 -22.55 -6.90 -20.53
C ASN A 388 -24.03 -7.29 -20.70
N GLY A 389 -24.55 -8.23 -19.90
CA GLY A 389 -25.92 -8.72 -19.96
C GLY A 389 -26.20 -9.79 -21.02
N THR A 390 -25.20 -10.20 -21.82
CA THR A 390 -25.39 -11.26 -22.82
C THR A 390 -25.41 -12.65 -22.18
N ASN A 391 -26.27 -13.53 -22.69
CA ASN A 391 -26.41 -14.88 -22.14
C ASN A 391 -25.20 -15.75 -22.47
N ILE A 392 -24.76 -16.53 -21.49
CA ILE A 392 -23.73 -17.57 -21.68
C ILE A 392 -24.38 -18.76 -22.38
N SER A 393 -23.96 -19.16 -23.58
CA SER A 393 -24.56 -20.30 -24.29
C SER A 393 -24.30 -21.63 -23.58
N ASP A 394 -25.12 -22.64 -23.87
CA ASP A 394 -24.89 -24.01 -23.39
C ASP A 394 -23.54 -24.55 -23.91
N GLY A 395 -22.81 -25.26 -23.07
CA GLY A 395 -21.46 -25.71 -23.38
C GLY A 395 -20.61 -26.04 -22.16
N SER A 396 -19.33 -26.34 -22.41
CA SER A 396 -18.35 -26.70 -21.39
C SER A 396 -17.29 -25.59 -21.26
N TYR A 397 -17.10 -25.09 -20.05
CA TYR A 397 -16.28 -23.91 -19.76
C TYR A 397 -15.41 -24.09 -18.53
N LYS A 398 -14.49 -23.14 -18.34
CA LYS A 398 -13.81 -22.87 -17.06
C LYS A 398 -13.89 -21.39 -16.76
N ILE A 399 -13.68 -21.04 -15.50
CA ILE A 399 -13.61 -19.67 -15.05
C ILE A 399 -12.16 -19.32 -14.79
N LEU A 400 -11.76 -18.16 -15.30
CA LEU A 400 -10.45 -17.59 -15.12
C LEU A 400 -10.55 -16.39 -14.18
N VAL A 401 -9.95 -16.47 -13.00
CA VAL A 401 -9.82 -15.36 -12.05
C VAL A 401 -8.42 -14.79 -12.18
N ARG A 402 -8.31 -13.47 -12.35
CA ARG A 402 -7.06 -12.73 -12.44
C ARG A 402 -7.09 -11.56 -11.48
N ALA A 403 -6.14 -11.51 -10.55
CA ALA A 403 -5.94 -10.39 -9.64
C ALA A 403 -4.61 -9.71 -9.97
N LEU A 404 -4.66 -8.43 -10.34
CA LEU A 404 -3.46 -7.66 -10.64
C LEU A 404 -2.67 -7.41 -9.36
N LYS A 405 -1.37 -7.68 -9.37
CA LYS A 405 -0.53 -7.40 -8.20
C LYS A 405 -0.33 -5.90 -8.06
N ILE A 406 -0.11 -5.44 -6.82
CA ILE A 406 0.20 -4.03 -6.56
C ILE A 406 1.45 -3.63 -7.37
N THR A 407 1.38 -2.49 -8.07
CA THR A 407 2.39 -1.98 -9.01
C THR A 407 2.59 -2.78 -10.30
N GLY A 408 1.74 -3.77 -10.57
CA GLY A 408 1.75 -4.56 -11.81
C GLY A 408 1.23 -3.78 -13.02
N ASP A 409 1.72 -4.14 -14.21
CA ASP A 409 1.20 -3.64 -15.48
C ASP A 409 -0.07 -4.43 -15.87
N PRO A 410 -1.25 -3.80 -16.01
CA PRO A 410 -2.47 -4.49 -16.41
C PRO A 410 -2.40 -5.14 -17.80
N LYS A 411 -1.37 -4.85 -18.61
CA LYS A 411 -1.14 -5.44 -19.93
C LYS A 411 -0.22 -6.66 -19.91
N ALA A 412 0.39 -7.01 -18.78
CA ALA A 412 1.33 -8.13 -18.63
C ALA A 412 0.70 -9.25 -17.78
N GLU A 413 0.57 -10.47 -18.31
CA GLU A 413 -0.10 -11.57 -17.57
C GLU A 413 0.71 -12.01 -16.34
N GLU A 414 2.05 -11.92 -16.41
CA GLU A 414 2.95 -12.26 -15.30
C GLU A 414 2.73 -11.40 -14.03
N ASP A 415 2.15 -10.21 -14.21
CA ASP A 415 1.82 -9.30 -13.13
C ASP A 415 0.45 -9.60 -12.49
N TYR A 416 -0.31 -10.56 -13.03
CA TYR A 416 -1.51 -11.10 -12.40
C TYR A 416 -1.21 -12.36 -11.59
N GLU A 417 -1.96 -12.54 -10.52
CA GLU A 417 -2.20 -13.85 -9.94
C GLU A 417 -3.42 -14.47 -10.60
N VAL A 418 -3.23 -15.66 -11.13
CA VAL A 418 -4.17 -16.34 -12.02
C VAL A 418 -4.64 -17.62 -11.36
N TRP A 419 -5.96 -17.85 -11.34
CA TRP A 419 -6.58 -19.10 -10.93
C TRP A 419 -7.61 -19.55 -11.96
N THR A 420 -7.68 -20.85 -12.21
CA THR A 420 -8.69 -21.46 -13.07
C THR A 420 -9.56 -22.45 -12.31
N SER A 421 -10.86 -22.40 -12.52
CA SER A 421 -11.80 -23.35 -11.92
C SER A 421 -11.70 -24.75 -12.54
N SER A 422 -12.32 -25.71 -11.86
CA SER A 422 -12.77 -26.97 -12.44
C SER A 422 -13.75 -26.73 -13.60
N THR A 423 -14.00 -27.75 -14.41
CA THR A 423 -14.89 -27.62 -15.57
C THR A 423 -16.34 -27.39 -15.13
N ILE A 424 -17.02 -26.42 -15.75
CA ILE A 424 -18.45 -26.22 -15.60
C ILE A 424 -19.16 -26.56 -16.90
N GLU A 425 -20.31 -27.21 -16.80
CA GLU A 425 -21.21 -27.42 -17.93
C GLU A 425 -22.46 -26.57 -17.76
N VAL A 426 -22.79 -25.80 -18.79
CA VAL A 426 -24.06 -25.05 -18.85
C VAL A 426 -25.00 -25.84 -19.74
N LYS A 427 -26.15 -26.24 -19.20
CA LYS A 427 -27.19 -26.99 -19.91
C LYS A 427 -28.56 -26.51 -19.50
N ARG A 428 -29.17 -25.67 -20.33
CA ARG A 428 -30.54 -25.18 -20.13
C ARG A 428 -31.50 -26.23 -20.69
N ASN A 429 -32.32 -26.80 -19.81
CA ASN A 429 -33.37 -27.73 -20.21
C ASN A 429 -34.49 -27.04 -21.00
#